data_AF-A0A087V0Z1-F1
#
_entry.id   AF-A0A087V0Z1-F1
#
_cell.length_a   1.000
_cell.length_b   1.000
_cell.length_c   1.000
_cell.angle_alpha   90.00
_cell.angle_beta   90.00
_cell.angle_gamma   90.00
#
_symmetry.space_group_name_H-M   'P 1'
#
loop_
_entity.id
_entity.type
_entity.pdbx_description
1 polymer ?
#
loop_
_entity_poly.entity_id
_entity_poly.type
_entity_poly.pdbx_seq_one_letter_code
_entity_poly.pdbx_strand_id
1 'polypeptide(L)'
;MAAHLSKLKKLWNELNSGLDNKEENRLPEMLLICKILDTLPPSYRTFKSSWLLLSDEKRTLKELTTQLCTHERELRKDPNFLESLDQKH
;
A
#
# COMPACT_ATOMS: atom_id res chain seq x y z
N MET A 1 -0.96 1.85 9.44
CA MET A 1 -1.03 1.25 8.09
C MET A 1 -1.36 -0.26 8.07
N ALA A 2 -0.75 -1.10 8.92
CA ALA A 2 -0.87 -2.57 8.83
C ALA A 2 -2.32 -3.12 8.82
N ALA A 3 -3.21 -2.59 9.68
CA ALA A 3 -4.62 -3.01 9.71
C ALA A 3 -5.37 -2.70 8.39
N HIS A 4 -5.09 -1.54 7.77
CA HIS A 4 -5.69 -1.17 6.49
C HIS A 4 -5.20 -2.07 5.35
N LEU A 5 -3.89 -2.39 5.32
CA LEU A 5 -3.33 -3.33 4.35
C LEU A 5 -3.93 -4.73 4.49
N SER A 6 -4.09 -5.23 5.72
CA SER A 6 -4.75 -6.51 5.98
C SER A 6 -6.20 -6.51 5.48
N LYS A 7 -6.95 -5.42 5.68
CA LYS A 7 -8.31 -5.27 5.17
C LYS A 7 -8.35 -5.27 3.64
N LEU A 8 -7.46 -4.52 2.98
CA LEU A 8 -7.37 -4.49 1.52
C LEU A 8 -7.01 -5.86 0.94
N LYS A 9 -6.06 -6.57 1.55
CA LYS A 9 -5.68 -7.92 1.15
C LYS A 9 -6.84 -8.90 1.30
N LYS A 10 -7.62 -8.80 2.38
CA LYS A 10 -8.82 -9.61 2.58
C LYS A 10 -9.85 -9.37 1.48
N LEU A 11 -10.19 -8.11 1.19
CA LEU A 11 -11.14 -7.75 0.12
C LEU A 11 -10.66 -8.23 -1.25
N TRP A 12 -9.36 -8.13 -1.53
CA TRP A 12 -8.77 -8.63 -2.76
C TRP A 12 -8.87 -10.15 -2.91
N ASN A 13 -8.66 -10.87 -1.82
CA ASN A 13 -8.81 -12.33 -1.80
C ASN A 13 -10.27 -12.73 -2.01
N GLU A 14 -11.22 -12.05 -1.35
CA GLU A 14 -12.65 -12.28 -1.54
C GLU A 14 -13.08 -12.03 -3.00
N LEU A 15 -12.57 -10.96 -3.61
CA LEU A 15 -12.80 -10.66 -5.03
C LEU A 15 -12.27 -11.77 -5.93
N ASN A 16 -11.02 -12.21 -5.73
CA ASN A 16 -10.44 -13.28 -6.54
C ASN A 16 -11.14 -14.63 -6.33
N SER A 17 -11.56 -14.95 -5.11
CA SER A 17 -12.38 -16.14 -4.86
C SER A 17 -13.71 -16.09 -5.60
N GLY A 18 -14.32 -14.91 -5.72
CA GLY A 18 -15.51 -14.70 -6.55
C GLY A 18 -15.27 -14.93 -8.04
N LEU A 19 -14.07 -14.60 -8.55
CA LEU A 19 -13.66 -14.87 -9.93
C LEU A 19 -13.38 -16.36 -10.15
N ASP A 20 -12.66 -17.00 -9.22
CA ASP A 20 -12.39 -18.45 -9.27
C ASP A 20 -13.72 -19.24 -9.35
N ASN A 21 -14.72 -18.85 -8.55
CA ASN A 21 -16.05 -19.48 -8.54
C ASN A 21 -16.82 -19.33 -9.88
N LYS A 22 -16.43 -18.34 -10.70
CA LYS A 22 -16.98 -18.11 -12.04
C LYS A 22 -16.10 -18.68 -13.16
N GLU A 23 -15.06 -19.44 -12.80
CA GLU A 23 -14.03 -19.92 -13.73
C GLU A 23 -13.34 -18.79 -14.50
N GLU A 24 -13.29 -17.58 -13.90
CA GLU A 24 -12.61 -16.41 -14.45
C GLU A 24 -11.16 -16.33 -13.96
N ASN A 25 -10.31 -15.63 -14.73
CA ASN A 25 -8.92 -15.43 -14.35
C ASN A 25 -8.79 -14.53 -13.12
N ARG A 26 -7.88 -14.90 -12.22
CA ARG A 26 -7.49 -14.06 -11.08
C ARG A 26 -6.91 -12.73 -11.55
N LEU A 27 -7.15 -11.70 -10.76
CA LEU A 27 -6.55 -10.39 -10.96
C LEU A 27 -5.05 -10.43 -10.59
N PRO A 28 -4.17 -9.83 -11.43
CA PRO A 28 -2.75 -9.73 -11.13
C PRO A 28 -2.47 -9.00 -9.81
N GLU A 29 -1.49 -9.48 -9.03
CA GLU A 29 -1.05 -8.83 -7.77
C GLU A 29 -0.66 -7.36 -7.98
N MET A 30 -0.10 -7.04 -9.15
CA MET A 30 0.27 -5.67 -9.52
C MET A 30 -0.91 -4.68 -9.47
N LEU A 31 -2.12 -5.13 -9.80
CA LEU A 31 -3.30 -4.26 -9.72
C LEU A 31 -3.61 -3.88 -8.27
N LEU A 32 -3.48 -4.81 -7.33
CA LEU A 32 -3.64 -4.51 -5.90
C LEU A 32 -2.58 -3.52 -5.43
N ILE A 33 -1.31 -3.70 -5.85
CA ILE A 33 -0.21 -2.79 -5.53
C ILE A 33 -0.55 -1.36 -6.00
N CYS A 34 -0.96 -1.19 -7.26
CA CYS A 34 -1.38 0.11 -7.79
C CYS A 34 -2.52 0.73 -6.97
N LYS A 35 -3.55 -0.06 -6.64
CA LYS A 35 -4.67 0.44 -5.81
C LYS A 35 -4.23 0.85 -4.42
N ILE A 36 -3.32 0.12 -3.78
CA ILE A 36 -2.75 0.51 -2.48
C ILE A 36 -2.03 1.85 -2.63
N LEU A 37 -1.15 1.99 -3.63
CA LEU A 37 -0.40 3.23 -3.87
C LEU A 37 -1.34 4.42 -4.12
N ASP A 38 -2.43 4.24 -4.85
CA ASP A 38 -3.41 5.30 -5.12
C ASP A 38 -4.08 5.80 -3.83
N THR A 39 -4.31 4.93 -2.85
CA THR A 39 -4.93 5.30 -1.56
C THR A 39 -3.98 5.99 -0.59
N LEU A 40 -2.66 5.98 -0.83
CA LEU A 40 -1.71 6.60 0.07
C LEU A 40 -1.80 8.14 0.01
N PRO A 41 -1.76 8.83 1.17
CA PRO A 41 -1.90 10.28 1.23
C PRO A 41 -0.70 11.01 0.60
N PRO A 42 -0.83 12.33 0.31
CA PRO A 42 0.22 13.11 -0.34
C PRO A 42 1.58 13.10 0.38
N SER A 43 1.59 12.92 1.71
CA SER A 43 2.82 12.79 2.51
C SER A 43 3.69 11.59 2.12
N TYR A 44 3.13 10.60 1.41
CA TYR A 44 3.85 9.42 0.92
C TYR A 44 4.39 9.63 -0.50
N ARG A 45 4.42 10.86 -1.03
CA ARG A 45 4.93 11.14 -2.39
C ARG A 45 6.35 10.61 -2.60
N THR A 46 7.26 10.91 -1.68
CA THR A 46 8.66 10.44 -1.75
C THR A 46 8.73 8.92 -1.73
N PHE A 47 7.94 8.27 -0.87
CA PHE A 47 7.82 6.81 -0.86
C PHE A 47 7.36 6.25 -2.22
N LYS A 48 6.31 6.82 -2.82
CA LYS A 48 5.80 6.39 -4.13
C LYS A 48 6.89 6.50 -5.20
N SER A 49 7.62 7.61 -5.24
CA SER A 49 8.72 7.81 -6.19
C SER A 49 9.80 6.75 -6.02
N SER A 50 10.25 6.48 -4.79
CA SER A 50 11.26 5.45 -4.52
C SER A 50 10.77 4.04 -4.86
N TRP A 51 9.51 3.73 -4.60
CA TRP A 51 8.90 2.43 -4.94
C TRP A 51 8.93 2.16 -6.46
N LEU A 52 8.63 3.18 -7.26
CA LEU A 52 8.65 3.11 -8.73
C LEU A 52 10.06 2.98 -9.32
N LEU A 53 11.12 3.11 -8.53
CA LEU A 53 12.50 2.88 -8.95
C LEU A 53 12.98 1.44 -8.68
N LEU A 54 12.22 0.65 -7.91
CA LEU A 54 12.54 -0.76 -7.69
C LEU A 54 12.40 -1.56 -8.98
N SER A 55 13.22 -2.61 -9.14
CA SER A 55 13.03 -3.59 -10.21
C SER A 55 11.70 -4.34 -10.04
N ASP A 56 11.09 -4.75 -11.15
CA ASP A 56 9.77 -5.39 -11.12
C ASP A 56 9.74 -6.66 -10.27
N GLU A 57 10.82 -7.44 -10.25
CA GLU A 57 10.98 -8.64 -9.40
C GLU A 57 10.84 -8.34 -7.90
N LYS A 58 11.16 -7.12 -7.47
CA LYS A 58 11.05 -6.70 -6.07
C LYS A 58 9.70 -6.09 -5.74
N ARG A 59 8.87 -5.76 -6.73
CA ARG A 59 7.55 -5.14 -6.55
C ARG A 59 6.48 -6.17 -6.19
N THR A 60 6.67 -6.84 -5.07
CA THR A 60 5.71 -7.78 -4.49
C THR A 60 4.87 -7.11 -3.41
N LEU A 61 3.68 -7.63 -3.15
CA LEU A 61 2.83 -7.13 -2.07
C LEU A 61 3.51 -7.23 -0.69
N LYS A 62 4.32 -8.27 -0.49
CA LYS A 62 5.09 -8.47 0.75
C LYS A 62 6.11 -7.36 0.95
N GLU A 63 6.85 -7.03 -0.10
CA GLU A 63 7.86 -5.97 -0.05
C GLU A 63 7.20 -4.60 0.15
N LEU A 64 6.09 -4.32 -0.56
CA LEU A 64 5.31 -3.09 -0.39
C LEU A 64 4.86 -2.92 1.06
N THR A 65 4.33 -3.98 1.66
CA THR A 65 3.86 -3.97 3.05
C THR A 65 5.01 -3.67 4.01
N THR A 66 6.17 -4.27 3.79
CA THR A 66 7.35 -4.11 4.64
C THR A 66 7.89 -2.68 4.58
N GLN A 67 8.02 -2.12 3.37
CA GLN A 67 8.52 -0.77 3.18
C GLN A 67 7.52 0.27 3.68
N LEU A 68 6.21 0.10 3.45
CA LEU A 68 5.18 1.00 3.97
C LEU A 68 5.17 1.05 5.50
N CYS A 69 5.27 -0.11 6.16
CA CYS A 69 5.34 -0.15 7.62
C CYS A 69 6.63 0.51 8.15
N THR A 70 7.74 0.38 7.43
CA THR A 70 9.01 1.02 7.79
C THR A 70 8.92 2.54 7.64
N HIS A 71 8.43 3.00 6.50
CA HIS A 71 8.24 4.42 6.21
C HIS A 71 7.27 5.07 7.20
N GLU A 72 6.15 4.42 7.56
CA GLU A 72 5.23 4.93 8.58
C GLU A 72 5.90 5.09 9.95
N ARG A 73 6.78 4.15 10.34
CA ARG A 73 7.54 4.25 11.59
C ARG A 73 8.54 5.39 11.57
N GLU A 74 9.14 5.68 10.43
CA GLU A 74 10.08 6.80 10.25
C GLU A 74 9.34 8.13 10.27
N LEU A 75 8.22 8.24 9.55
CA LEU A 75 7.36 9.43 9.56
C LEU A 75 6.90 9.80 10.97
N ARG A 76 6.55 8.80 11.80
CA ARG A 76 6.15 9.03 13.20
C ARG A 76 7.29 9.54 14.09
N LYS A 77 8.54 9.37 13.68
CA LYS A 77 9.72 9.88 14.41
C LYS A 77 10.10 11.29 13.99
N ASP A 78 9.55 11.79 12.88
CA ASP A 78 9.79 13.16 12.44
C ASP A 78 8.94 14.13 13.31
N PRO A 79 9.57 15.01 14.11
CA PRO A 79 8.84 15.96 14.96
C PRO A 79 7.96 16.93 14.17
N ASN A 80 8.26 17.20 12.89
CA ASN A 80 7.46 18.07 12.03
C ASN A 80 6.20 17.37 11.46
N PHE A 81 6.11 16.04 11.56
CA PHE A 81 4.94 15.29 11.08
C PHE A 81 3.72 15.50 11.99
N LEU A 82 3.93 15.60 13.29
CA LEU A 82 2.85 15.84 14.27
C LEU A 82 2.25 17.24 14.12
N GLU A 83 3.06 18.27 13.87
CA GLU A 83 2.57 19.64 13.62
C GLU A 83 1.69 19.74 12.35
N SER A 84 1.99 18.93 11.32
CA SER A 84 1.21 18.91 10.07
C SER A 84 -0.16 18.23 10.18
N LEU A 85 -0.41 17.46 11.25
CA LEU A 85 -1.69 16.81 11.53
C LEU A 85 -2.64 17.68 12.36
N ASP A 86 -2.09 18.57 13.20
CA ASP A 86 -2.86 19.51 14.04
C ASP A 86 -3.41 20.72 13.26
N GLN A 87 -2.85 21.03 12.08
CA GLN A 87 -3.26 22.20 11.27
C GLN A 87 -4.48 21.98 10.35
N LYS A 88 -5.23 20.88 10.51
CA LYS A 88 -6.55 20.71 9.89
C LYS A 88 -7.66 20.92 10.91
N HIS A 89 -7.94 22.17 11.25
CA HIS A 89 -9.26 22.58 11.76
C HIS A 89 -9.62 24.01 11.35
#